data_AF-A0A961NMW7-F1
#
_entry.id   AF-A0A961NMW7-F1
#
_cell.length_a   1.000
_cell.length_b   1.000
_cell.length_c   1.000
_cell.angle_alpha   90.00
_cell.angle_beta   90.00
_cell.angle_gamma   90.00
#
_symmetry.space_group_name_H-M   'P 1'
#
loop_
_entity.id
_entity.type
_entity.pdbx_description
1 polymer ?
#
loop_
_entity_poly.entity_id
_entity_poly.type
_entity_poly.pdbx_seq_one_letter_code
_entity_poly.pdbx_strand_id
1 'polypeptide(L)'
;MRFITQFVPQISYVLVLLLLLGVPVSGVLLKAETASEDASPASASEERAEALDAMRRQIQFAPSSERRTAIHKIKNLEETEQPPFVTLIQKLAVEDADPLVRAACIDVLTELEDSSSEQVFLKALEDRNRDVVQAALSGLTRIEAKGAGEPVARLVREEDFQDNNQILGGMIRLLGKIKYTPIAPFLEEKARDNNTNPEIVQTIVLYFGRAGVNDSYDYLLELAKDSSASVTTRAYAVNSLGHLGNRNCIADLQTELQNIKDIPDSRERARFNTLKVHLLASLARLGDESVHAEILAAARDDNAGVRTRAVEQIAAARITAGRELLEYMSEHDPDRRVQQAAKKALSELNGETAEQGNDEDESQ
;
A
#
# COMPACT_ATOMS: atom_id res chain seq x y z
N MET A 1 27.15 44.39 40.30
CA MET A 1 25.69 44.14 40.31
C MET A 1 25.37 43.33 39.07
N ARG A 2 24.90 42.08 39.24
CA ARG A 2 24.53 41.08 38.21
C ARG A 2 25.70 40.48 37.38
N PHE A 3 25.76 39.22 36.97
CA PHE A 3 25.15 37.89 37.26
C PHE A 3 26.14 36.92 36.53
N ILE A 4 26.73 35.93 37.22
CA ILE A 4 26.48 34.47 37.08
C ILE A 4 26.95 33.82 35.75
N THR A 5 28.00 32.97 35.91
CA THR A 5 28.30 31.62 35.33
C THR A 5 28.16 31.35 33.82
N GLN A 6 28.83 30.40 33.17
CA GLN A 6 29.88 29.41 33.44
C GLN A 6 30.34 28.96 32.05
N PHE A 7 31.64 28.86 31.79
CA PHE A 7 32.19 28.09 30.67
C PHE A 7 33.43 27.34 31.17
N VAL A 8 33.43 26.03 30.96
CA VAL A 8 34.44 25.00 31.26
C VAL A 8 35.78 25.37 30.57
N PRO A 9 37.00 25.11 31.11
CA PRO A 9 37.53 23.74 31.23
C PRO A 9 38.68 23.41 32.24
N GLN A 10 38.93 22.10 32.35
CA GLN A 10 40.22 21.42 32.53
C GLN A 10 41.02 21.60 33.84
N ILE A 11 41.12 20.54 34.65
CA ILE A 11 42.22 19.54 34.69
C ILE A 11 43.50 20.09 35.35
N SER A 12 43.82 19.44 36.48
CA SER A 12 45.14 19.26 37.11
C SER A 12 45.72 20.40 37.95
N TYR A 13 46.49 19.97 38.96
CA TYR A 13 47.28 20.74 39.94
C TYR A 13 46.60 21.08 41.29
N VAL A 14 46.23 20.05 42.06
CA VAL A 14 46.45 20.06 43.52
C VAL A 14 46.98 18.68 43.97
N LEU A 15 48.07 18.23 43.37
CA LEU A 15 49.19 17.74 44.18
C LEU A 15 50.13 18.96 44.28
N VAL A 16 50.67 19.24 45.46
CA VAL A 16 51.42 20.46 45.85
C VAL A 16 50.52 21.55 46.44
N LEU A 17 50.03 21.35 47.68
CA LEU A 17 50.10 22.34 48.77
C LEU A 17 49.49 21.86 50.11
N LEU A 18 49.82 20.64 50.56
CA LEU A 18 49.58 20.24 51.97
C LEU A 18 50.78 19.48 52.55
N LEU A 19 51.98 20.04 52.34
CA LEU A 19 53.15 19.83 53.19
C LEU A 19 53.34 21.12 53.98
N LEU A 20 52.71 21.21 55.16
CA LEU A 20 53.14 21.98 56.33
C LEU A 20 52.04 21.90 57.39
N LEU A 21 52.41 21.38 58.57
CA LEU A 21 51.62 21.22 59.80
C LEU A 21 50.88 19.87 59.93
N GLY A 22 51.62 18.88 60.44
CA GLY A 22 51.14 17.53 60.71
C GLY A 22 50.01 17.47 61.73
N VAL A 23 48.82 17.13 61.23
CA VAL A 23 47.69 16.61 62.01
C VAL A 23 47.16 15.38 61.27
N PRO A 24 47.11 14.18 61.90
CA PRO A 24 46.45 13.03 61.30
C PRO A 24 44.93 13.22 61.43
N VAL A 25 44.26 13.54 60.33
CA VAL A 25 42.79 13.55 60.28
C VAL A 25 42.32 12.20 59.77
N SER A 26 41.56 11.57 60.65
CA SER A 26 40.89 10.28 60.53
C SER A 26 40.09 10.11 59.23
N GLY A 27 39.93 8.84 58.87
CA GLY A 27 39.21 8.38 57.69
C GLY A 27 37.82 9.00 57.55
N VAL A 28 37.72 9.88 56.56
CA VAL A 28 36.50 10.15 55.81
C VAL A 28 36.92 10.04 54.35
N LEU A 29 36.83 8.83 53.80
CA LEU A 29 36.88 8.64 52.36
C LEU A 29 35.56 8.02 51.92
N LEU A 30 34.87 8.82 51.11
CA LEU A 30 33.69 8.62 50.30
C LEU A 30 33.17 7.18 50.19
N LYS A 31 31.92 6.98 50.63
CA LYS A 31 30.96 6.16 49.89
C LYS A 31 30.74 6.85 48.54
N ALA A 32 31.47 6.44 47.52
CA ALA A 32 31.01 6.60 46.15
C ALA A 32 30.08 5.41 45.86
N GLU A 33 28.82 5.72 45.54
CA GLU A 33 27.84 4.78 45.02
C GLU A 33 28.39 4.03 43.82
N THR A 34 28.66 2.74 44.01
CA THR A 34 28.65 1.75 42.93
C THR A 34 27.20 1.35 42.71
N ALA A 35 26.48 2.11 41.89
CA ALA A 35 25.20 1.70 41.35
C ALA A 35 25.33 1.61 39.82
N SER A 36 25.04 0.41 39.33
CA SER A 36 24.86 -0.03 37.94
C SER A 36 26.08 -0.10 37.02
N GLU A 37 26.81 -1.23 37.07
CA GLU A 37 27.56 -1.70 35.89
C GLU A 37 27.68 -3.24 35.79
N ASP A 38 26.81 -4.02 36.48
CA ASP A 38 26.85 -5.49 36.46
C ASP A 38 25.45 -6.10 36.19
N ALA A 39 24.80 -5.72 35.08
CA ALA A 39 23.69 -6.55 34.56
C ALA A 39 24.30 -7.73 33.79
N SER A 40 24.29 -8.92 34.40
CA SER A 40 24.75 -10.14 33.74
C SER A 40 23.84 -10.47 32.54
N PRO A 41 24.37 -11.06 31.44
CA PRO A 41 23.55 -11.51 30.32
C PRO A 41 22.36 -12.39 30.74
N ALA A 42 22.51 -13.16 31.83
CA ALA A 42 21.45 -13.98 32.40
C ALA A 42 20.30 -13.13 32.99
N SER A 43 20.59 -12.04 33.72
CA SER A 43 19.54 -11.20 34.32
C SER A 43 18.77 -10.42 33.26
N ALA A 44 19.45 -9.95 32.21
CA ALA A 44 18.79 -9.28 31.08
C ALA A 44 17.83 -10.23 30.33
N SER A 45 18.18 -11.52 30.20
CA SER A 45 17.32 -12.52 29.56
C SER A 45 16.07 -12.86 30.40
N GLU A 46 16.21 -12.90 31.73
CA GLU A 46 15.10 -13.12 32.65
C GLU A 46 14.14 -11.93 32.66
N GLU A 47 14.66 -10.69 32.70
CA GLU A 47 13.88 -9.45 32.61
C GLU A 47 13.10 -9.38 31.28
N ARG A 48 13.72 -9.79 30.16
CA ARG A 48 13.03 -9.86 28.86
C ARG A 48 11.90 -10.88 28.86
N ALA A 49 12.12 -12.07 29.41
CA ALA A 49 11.10 -13.11 29.50
C ALA A 49 9.91 -12.67 30.37
N GLU A 50 10.17 -11.99 31.49
CA GLU A 50 9.11 -11.44 32.35
C GLU A 50 8.33 -10.33 31.65
N ALA A 51 9.01 -9.46 30.88
CA ALA A 51 8.34 -8.43 30.09
C ALA A 51 7.43 -9.00 29.00
N LEU A 52 7.86 -10.08 28.33
CA LEU A 52 7.03 -10.78 27.33
C LEU A 52 5.81 -11.45 27.98
N ASP A 53 5.96 -12.08 29.15
CA ASP A 53 4.83 -12.66 29.88
C ASP A 53 3.85 -11.58 30.39
N ALA A 54 4.37 -10.45 30.88
CA ALA A 54 3.54 -9.30 31.26
C ALA A 54 2.75 -8.74 30.06
N MET A 55 3.39 -8.62 28.90
CA MET A 55 2.73 -8.20 27.66
C MET A 55 1.64 -9.19 27.24
N ARG A 56 1.90 -10.50 27.32
CA ARG A 56 0.93 -11.56 27.03
C ARG A 56 -0.30 -11.45 27.95
N ARG A 57 -0.10 -11.24 29.25
CA ARG A 57 -1.18 -11.02 30.22
C ARG A 57 -1.95 -9.73 29.93
N GLN A 58 -1.25 -8.66 29.55
CA GLN A 58 -1.89 -7.41 29.16
C GLN A 58 -2.83 -7.62 27.96
N ILE A 59 -2.39 -8.32 26.92
CA ILE A 59 -3.22 -8.65 25.74
C ILE A 59 -4.46 -9.48 26.12
N GLN A 60 -4.35 -10.35 27.13
CA GLN A 60 -5.46 -11.23 27.54
C GLN A 60 -6.47 -10.57 28.48
N PHE A 61 -6.01 -9.75 29.43
CA PHE A 61 -6.80 -9.39 30.61
C PHE A 61 -7.02 -7.89 30.82
N ALA A 62 -6.28 -7.02 30.13
CA ALA A 62 -6.42 -5.58 30.32
C ALA A 62 -7.75 -5.04 29.70
N PRO A 63 -8.15 -3.79 29.95
CA PRO A 63 -9.23 -3.16 29.20
C PRO A 63 -8.94 -3.13 27.69
N SER A 64 -9.98 -3.14 26.85
CA SER A 64 -9.83 -3.24 25.39
C SER A 64 -8.87 -2.22 24.77
N SER A 65 -8.84 -0.98 25.25
CA SER A 65 -7.89 0.05 24.79
C SER A 65 -6.44 -0.34 25.04
N GLU A 66 -6.14 -0.84 26.23
CA GLU A 66 -4.80 -1.29 26.62
C GLU A 66 -4.41 -2.59 25.89
N ARG A 67 -5.38 -3.50 25.71
CA ARG A 67 -5.18 -4.71 24.92
C ARG A 67 -4.77 -4.40 23.49
N ARG A 68 -5.49 -3.50 22.80
CA ARG A 68 -5.14 -3.05 21.44
C ARG A 68 -3.76 -2.41 21.39
N THR A 69 -3.44 -1.56 22.38
CA THR A 69 -2.11 -0.93 22.49
C THR A 69 -1.01 -1.99 22.63
N ALA A 70 -1.23 -3.04 23.41
CA ALA A 70 -0.29 -4.14 23.53
C ALA A 70 -0.21 -4.99 22.25
N ILE A 71 -1.33 -5.27 21.58
CA ILE A 71 -1.36 -5.99 20.30
C ILE A 71 -0.48 -5.28 19.25
N HIS A 72 -0.62 -3.96 19.08
CA HIS A 72 0.20 -3.21 18.11
C HIS A 72 1.70 -3.19 18.40
N LYS A 73 2.13 -3.51 19.64
CA LYS A 73 3.56 -3.61 19.97
C LYS A 73 4.21 -4.91 19.46
N ILE A 74 3.43 -5.91 19.06
CA ILE A 74 3.94 -7.22 18.60
C ILE A 74 4.89 -7.04 17.41
N LYS A 75 4.60 -6.12 16.49
CA LYS A 75 5.46 -5.85 15.33
C LYS A 75 6.85 -5.31 15.65
N ASN A 76 7.05 -4.81 16.87
CA ASN A 76 8.32 -4.28 17.35
C ASN A 76 9.11 -5.34 18.15
N LEU A 77 8.58 -6.55 18.30
CA LEU A 77 9.30 -7.67 18.91
C LEU A 77 10.29 -8.28 17.93
N GLU A 78 11.31 -8.96 18.45
CA GLU A 78 12.20 -9.76 17.61
C GLU A 78 11.41 -10.87 16.92
N GLU A 79 11.76 -11.24 15.69
CA GLU A 79 11.04 -12.27 14.92
C GLU A 79 10.93 -13.60 15.67
N THR A 80 11.93 -13.94 16.50
CA THR A 80 11.96 -15.14 17.34
C THR A 80 10.94 -15.10 18.48
N GLU A 81 10.50 -13.91 18.90
CA GLU A 81 9.58 -13.68 20.01
C GLU A 81 8.12 -13.57 19.55
N GLN A 82 7.87 -13.28 18.27
CA GLN A 82 6.54 -13.07 17.71
C GLN A 82 5.62 -14.31 17.68
N PRO A 83 6.07 -15.55 17.39
CA PRO A 83 5.17 -16.68 17.12
C PRO A 83 4.14 -17.01 18.23
N PRO A 84 4.50 -16.96 19.54
CA PRO A 84 3.53 -17.13 20.62
C PRO A 84 2.44 -16.03 20.62
N PHE A 85 2.80 -14.79 20.26
CA PHE A 85 1.85 -13.69 20.17
C PHE A 85 0.99 -13.78 18.92
N VAL A 86 1.54 -14.19 17.78
CA VAL A 86 0.79 -14.47 16.55
C VAL A 86 -0.31 -15.50 16.84
N THR A 87 0.03 -16.62 17.48
CA THR A 87 -0.93 -17.65 17.88
C THR A 87 -2.03 -17.09 18.80
N LEU A 88 -1.66 -16.21 19.73
CA LEU A 88 -2.62 -15.57 20.64
C LEU A 88 -3.57 -14.62 19.88
N ILE A 89 -3.06 -13.76 19.01
CA ILE A 89 -3.89 -12.78 18.30
C ILE A 89 -4.71 -13.42 17.18
N GLN A 90 -4.27 -14.53 16.58
CA GLN A 90 -5.11 -15.35 15.69
C GLN A 90 -6.36 -15.84 16.40
N LYS A 91 -6.22 -16.32 17.64
CA LYS A 91 -7.36 -16.73 18.46
C LYS A 91 -8.27 -15.54 18.81
N LEU A 92 -7.68 -14.44 19.27
CA LEU A 92 -8.45 -13.25 19.66
C LEU A 92 -9.16 -12.59 18.47
N ALA A 93 -8.58 -12.61 17.28
CA ALA A 93 -9.20 -12.11 16.05
C ALA A 93 -10.56 -12.77 15.75
N VAL A 94 -10.77 -14.01 16.20
CA VAL A 94 -12.02 -14.76 16.00
C VAL A 94 -12.94 -14.70 17.21
N GLU A 95 -12.40 -14.83 18.42
CA GLU A 95 -13.19 -15.09 19.63
C GLU A 95 -13.45 -13.86 20.50
N ASP A 96 -12.71 -12.76 20.31
CA ASP A 96 -12.82 -11.63 21.23
C ASP A 96 -14.20 -10.97 21.20
N ALA A 97 -14.71 -10.57 22.36
CA ALA A 97 -16.01 -9.91 22.46
C ALA A 97 -15.98 -8.50 21.85
N ASP A 98 -14.86 -7.80 21.92
CA ASP A 98 -14.73 -6.44 21.41
C ASP A 98 -14.30 -6.45 19.93
N PRO A 99 -15.13 -5.94 19.00
CA PRO A 99 -14.79 -5.89 17.59
C PRO A 99 -13.52 -5.07 17.29
N LEU A 100 -13.21 -4.05 18.09
CA LEU A 100 -12.00 -3.25 17.89
C LEU A 100 -10.75 -4.03 18.27
N VAL A 101 -10.85 -4.98 19.22
CA VAL A 101 -9.75 -5.90 19.52
C VAL A 101 -9.58 -6.89 18.38
N ARG A 102 -10.68 -7.45 17.85
CA ARG A 102 -10.63 -8.35 16.68
C ARG A 102 -9.98 -7.68 15.47
N ALA A 103 -10.41 -6.46 15.14
CA ALA A 103 -9.83 -5.67 14.06
C ALA A 103 -8.34 -5.40 14.29
N ALA A 104 -7.93 -4.96 15.49
CA ALA A 104 -6.52 -4.71 15.81
C ALA A 104 -5.65 -5.98 15.70
N CYS A 105 -6.18 -7.16 16.07
CA CYS A 105 -5.49 -8.42 15.85
C CYS A 105 -5.28 -8.70 14.35
N ILE A 106 -6.31 -8.50 13.52
CA ILE A 106 -6.22 -8.69 12.07
C ILE A 106 -5.24 -7.69 11.43
N ASP A 107 -5.27 -6.43 11.86
CA ASP A 107 -4.35 -5.39 11.37
C ASP A 107 -2.89 -5.78 11.64
N VAL A 108 -2.58 -6.23 12.86
CA VAL A 108 -1.22 -6.68 13.19
C VAL A 108 -0.82 -7.93 12.41
N LEU A 109 -1.72 -8.91 12.25
CA LEU A 109 -1.46 -10.08 11.41
C LEU A 109 -1.23 -9.70 9.94
N THR A 110 -1.91 -8.66 9.46
CA THR A 110 -1.74 -8.09 8.12
C THR A 110 -0.40 -7.39 7.96
N GLU A 111 0.01 -6.58 8.94
CA GLU A 111 1.32 -5.89 8.95
C GLU A 111 2.49 -6.88 9.04
N LEU A 112 2.29 -8.01 9.72
CA LEU A 112 3.27 -9.11 9.78
C LEU A 112 3.25 -10.01 8.52
N GLU A 113 2.34 -9.74 7.57
CA GLU A 113 2.12 -10.54 6.36
C GLU A 113 1.95 -12.05 6.66
N ASP A 114 1.33 -12.38 7.80
CA ASP A 114 1.19 -13.75 8.28
C ASP A 114 0.22 -14.56 7.40
N SER A 115 0.79 -15.26 6.42
CA SER A 115 0.03 -16.10 5.48
C SER A 115 -0.69 -17.26 6.19
N SER A 116 -0.26 -17.66 7.40
CA SER A 116 -0.95 -18.70 8.17
C SER A 116 -2.31 -18.25 8.72
N SER A 117 -2.58 -16.94 8.73
CA SER A 117 -3.84 -16.33 9.16
C SER A 117 -4.94 -16.29 8.10
N GLU A 118 -4.74 -16.88 6.92
CA GLU A 118 -5.76 -16.86 5.85
C GLU A 118 -7.16 -17.28 6.34
N GLN A 119 -7.25 -18.38 7.10
CA GLN A 119 -8.54 -18.87 7.64
C GLN A 119 -9.14 -17.94 8.70
N VAL A 120 -8.29 -17.25 9.47
CA VAL A 120 -8.73 -16.23 10.44
C VAL A 120 -9.37 -15.06 9.69
N PHE A 121 -8.72 -14.57 8.64
CA PHE A 121 -9.26 -13.47 7.82
C PHE A 121 -10.54 -13.88 7.10
N LEU A 122 -10.61 -15.09 6.54
CA LEU A 122 -11.84 -15.60 5.91
C LEU A 122 -13.00 -15.66 6.91
N LYS A 123 -12.74 -16.09 8.15
CA LYS A 123 -13.77 -16.12 9.19
C LYS A 123 -14.24 -14.72 9.57
N ALA A 124 -13.32 -13.75 9.60
CA ALA A 124 -13.61 -12.36 9.92
C ALA A 124 -14.43 -11.62 8.85
N LEU A 125 -14.54 -12.15 7.63
CA LEU A 125 -15.49 -11.62 6.63
C LEU A 125 -16.95 -11.80 7.02
N GLU A 126 -17.26 -12.75 7.90
CA GLU A 126 -18.61 -13.01 8.42
C GLU A 126 -18.93 -12.17 9.68
N ASP A 127 -18.03 -11.26 10.07
CA ASP A 127 -18.21 -10.45 11.28
C ASP A 127 -19.34 -9.42 11.11
N ARG A 128 -20.05 -9.14 12.21
CA ARG A 128 -21.13 -8.15 12.24
C ARG A 128 -20.61 -6.71 12.25
N ASN A 129 -19.36 -6.51 12.69
CA ASN A 129 -18.73 -5.21 12.72
C ASN A 129 -17.96 -4.97 11.41
N ARG A 130 -18.27 -3.84 10.75
CA ARG A 130 -17.68 -3.50 9.45
C ARG A 130 -16.18 -3.24 9.50
N ASP A 131 -15.64 -2.75 10.62
CA ASP A 131 -14.20 -2.50 10.77
C ASP A 131 -13.43 -3.83 10.74
N VAL A 132 -14.00 -4.89 11.34
CA VAL A 132 -13.42 -6.25 11.31
C VAL A 132 -13.44 -6.81 9.88
N VAL A 133 -14.55 -6.66 9.16
CA VAL A 133 -14.66 -7.10 7.76
C VAL A 133 -13.68 -6.34 6.87
N GLN A 134 -13.54 -5.02 7.08
CA GLN A 134 -12.60 -4.19 6.33
C GLN A 134 -11.14 -4.61 6.60
N ALA A 135 -10.77 -4.85 7.87
CA ALA A 135 -9.46 -5.36 8.24
C ALA A 135 -9.18 -6.72 7.59
N ALA A 136 -10.18 -7.62 7.57
CA ALA A 136 -10.07 -8.93 6.94
C ALA A 136 -9.84 -8.85 5.43
N LEU A 137 -10.55 -7.97 4.72
CA LEU A 137 -10.34 -7.74 3.29
C LEU A 137 -8.95 -7.18 3.02
N SER A 138 -8.48 -6.24 3.84
CA SER A 138 -7.11 -5.70 3.76
C SER A 138 -6.07 -6.82 3.95
N GLY A 139 -6.26 -7.66 4.96
CA GLY A 139 -5.40 -8.82 5.25
C GLY A 139 -5.31 -9.80 4.10
N LEU A 140 -6.45 -10.29 3.61
CA LEU A 140 -6.52 -11.20 2.46
C LEU A 140 -5.90 -10.60 1.20
N THR A 141 -6.07 -9.29 1.00
CA THR A 141 -5.48 -8.55 -0.13
C THR A 141 -3.97 -8.44 0.01
N ARG A 142 -3.47 -8.15 1.22
CA ARG A 142 -2.03 -8.01 1.50
C ARG A 142 -1.30 -9.32 1.27
N ILE A 143 -1.80 -10.43 1.82
CA ILE A 143 -1.18 -11.76 1.67
C ILE A 143 -1.51 -12.45 0.33
N GLU A 144 -2.27 -11.78 -0.55
CA GLU A 144 -2.75 -12.32 -1.83
C GLU A 144 -3.40 -13.71 -1.73
N ALA A 145 -4.22 -13.92 -0.70
CA ALA A 145 -4.83 -15.20 -0.33
C ALA A 145 -5.62 -15.84 -1.49
N LYS A 146 -5.00 -16.77 -2.23
CA LYS A 146 -5.64 -17.44 -3.37
C LYS A 146 -6.84 -18.28 -2.94
N GLY A 147 -6.82 -18.82 -1.72
CA GLY A 147 -7.94 -19.59 -1.15
C GLY A 147 -9.19 -18.74 -0.89
N ALA A 148 -9.08 -17.41 -0.90
CA ALA A 148 -10.21 -16.50 -0.68
C ALA A 148 -11.17 -16.36 -1.86
N GLY A 149 -10.80 -16.82 -3.06
CA GLY A 149 -11.57 -16.57 -4.28
C GLY A 149 -13.04 -16.99 -4.21
N GLU A 150 -13.31 -18.26 -3.95
CA GLU A 150 -14.69 -18.74 -3.90
C GLU A 150 -15.46 -18.29 -2.64
N PRO A 151 -14.88 -18.28 -1.42
CA PRO A 151 -15.53 -17.67 -0.25
C PRO A 151 -15.99 -16.22 -0.48
N VAL A 152 -15.09 -15.37 -0.99
CA VAL A 152 -15.40 -13.95 -1.26
C VAL A 152 -16.41 -13.82 -2.40
N ALA A 153 -16.30 -14.66 -3.44
CA ALA A 153 -17.25 -14.64 -4.55
C ALA A 153 -18.68 -15.00 -4.12
N ARG A 154 -18.87 -15.85 -3.11
CA ARG A 154 -20.21 -16.10 -2.55
C ARG A 154 -20.77 -14.85 -1.87
N LEU A 155 -19.99 -14.20 -1.03
CA LEU A 155 -20.41 -12.96 -0.35
C LEU A 155 -20.78 -11.88 -1.38
N VAL A 156 -19.95 -11.68 -2.41
CA VAL A 156 -20.25 -10.73 -3.51
C VAL A 156 -21.60 -11.00 -4.19
N ARG A 157 -22.03 -12.27 -4.31
CA ARG A 157 -23.33 -12.60 -4.93
C ARG A 157 -24.53 -12.28 -4.02
N GLU A 158 -24.30 -12.13 -2.72
CA GLU A 158 -25.33 -11.84 -1.72
C GLU A 158 -25.50 -10.34 -1.46
N GLU A 159 -24.55 -9.52 -1.89
CA GLU A 159 -24.56 -8.07 -1.71
C GLU A 159 -25.54 -7.33 -2.64
N ASP A 160 -25.95 -6.14 -2.20
CA ASP A 160 -26.64 -5.17 -3.04
C ASP A 160 -25.65 -4.33 -3.85
N PHE A 161 -25.93 -4.18 -5.14
CA PHE A 161 -25.13 -3.45 -6.12
C PHE A 161 -25.65 -2.03 -6.37
N GLN A 162 -26.82 -1.65 -5.83
CA GLN A 162 -27.44 -0.34 -6.06
C GLN A 162 -26.78 0.78 -5.25
N ASP A 163 -26.16 0.44 -4.13
CA ASP A 163 -25.46 1.38 -3.26
C ASP A 163 -23.95 1.34 -3.46
N ASN A 164 -23.27 2.46 -3.19
CA ASN A 164 -21.82 2.52 -3.14
C ASN A 164 -21.30 1.85 -1.86
N ASN A 165 -21.23 0.52 -1.87
CA ASN A 165 -20.75 -0.29 -0.76
C ASN A 165 -19.23 -0.51 -0.86
N GLN A 166 -18.49 0.13 0.05
CA GLN A 166 -17.03 0.02 0.10
C GLN A 166 -16.53 -1.41 0.33
N ILE A 167 -17.26 -2.23 1.10
CA ILE A 167 -16.92 -3.63 1.37
C ILE A 167 -17.08 -4.45 0.08
N LEU A 168 -18.19 -4.28 -0.65
CA LEU A 168 -18.40 -4.90 -1.96
C LEU A 168 -17.28 -4.54 -2.94
N GLY A 169 -16.95 -3.24 -3.04
CA GLY A 169 -15.83 -2.80 -3.87
C GLY A 169 -14.49 -3.41 -3.44
N GLY A 170 -14.25 -3.55 -2.13
CA GLY A 170 -13.08 -4.21 -1.57
C GLY A 170 -12.98 -5.69 -1.96
N MET A 171 -14.10 -6.42 -1.87
CA MET A 171 -14.20 -7.81 -2.30
C MET A 171 -13.89 -7.97 -3.80
N ILE A 172 -14.49 -7.15 -4.67
CA ILE A 172 -14.25 -7.22 -6.12
C ILE A 172 -12.78 -6.90 -6.45
N ARG A 173 -12.17 -5.91 -5.78
CA ARG A 173 -10.74 -5.59 -5.92
C ARG A 173 -9.84 -6.75 -5.47
N LEU A 174 -10.16 -7.40 -4.35
CA LEU A 174 -9.46 -8.59 -3.89
C LEU A 174 -9.51 -9.70 -4.94
N LEU A 175 -10.71 -10.04 -5.45
CA LEU A 175 -10.90 -11.05 -6.51
C LEU A 175 -10.06 -10.72 -7.75
N GLY A 176 -9.98 -9.43 -8.10
CA GLY A 176 -9.13 -8.93 -9.18
C GLY A 176 -7.65 -9.17 -8.93
N LYS A 177 -7.16 -8.80 -7.74
CA LYS A 177 -5.77 -8.97 -7.33
C LYS A 177 -5.35 -10.44 -7.28
N ILE A 178 -6.20 -11.31 -6.74
CA ILE A 178 -5.88 -12.75 -6.68
C ILE A 178 -6.10 -13.47 -8.01
N LYS A 179 -6.66 -12.79 -9.02
CA LYS A 179 -6.99 -13.32 -10.35
C LYS A 179 -8.05 -14.43 -10.32
N TYR A 180 -9.06 -14.28 -9.46
CA TYR A 180 -10.19 -15.21 -9.39
C TYR A 180 -11.22 -14.85 -10.47
N THR A 181 -11.18 -15.56 -11.60
CA THR A 181 -12.03 -15.33 -12.78
C THR A 181 -13.44 -15.98 -12.76
N PRO A 182 -13.76 -17.05 -12.00
CA PRO A 182 -15.06 -17.71 -12.13
C PRO A 182 -16.30 -16.87 -11.81
N ILE A 183 -16.16 -15.74 -11.10
CA ILE A 183 -17.28 -14.81 -10.84
C ILE A 183 -17.58 -13.90 -12.04
N ALA A 184 -16.71 -13.84 -13.05
CA ALA A 184 -16.78 -12.84 -14.11
C ALA A 184 -18.13 -12.77 -14.85
N PRO A 185 -18.80 -13.88 -15.22
CA PRO A 185 -20.11 -13.79 -15.87
C PRO A 185 -21.17 -13.06 -15.04
N PHE A 186 -21.18 -13.32 -13.71
CA PHE A 186 -22.09 -12.64 -12.79
C PHE A 186 -21.75 -11.15 -12.66
N LEU A 187 -20.47 -10.81 -12.57
CA LEU A 187 -20.07 -9.40 -12.49
C LEU A 187 -20.36 -8.66 -13.81
N GLU A 188 -20.24 -9.30 -14.97
CA GLU A 188 -20.61 -8.66 -16.24
C GLU A 188 -22.12 -8.41 -16.32
N GLU A 189 -22.95 -9.38 -15.89
CA GLU A 189 -24.40 -9.18 -15.76
C GLU A 189 -24.70 -7.95 -14.89
N LYS A 190 -24.06 -7.83 -13.73
CA LYS A 190 -24.22 -6.68 -12.84
C LYS A 190 -23.71 -5.38 -13.45
N ALA A 191 -22.60 -5.40 -14.17
CA ALA A 191 -22.06 -4.20 -14.81
C ALA A 191 -22.91 -3.70 -15.99
N ARG A 192 -23.75 -4.56 -16.58
CA ARG A 192 -24.73 -4.21 -17.61
C ARG A 192 -26.10 -3.79 -17.04
N ASP A 193 -26.35 -4.01 -15.75
CA ASP A 193 -27.58 -3.57 -15.08
C ASP A 193 -27.54 -2.06 -14.81
N ASN A 194 -28.51 -1.34 -15.35
CA ASN A 194 -28.65 0.12 -15.18
C ASN A 194 -28.89 0.56 -13.73
N ASN A 195 -29.28 -0.36 -12.83
CA ASN A 195 -29.46 -0.07 -11.41
C ASN A 195 -28.17 -0.24 -10.60
N THR A 196 -27.11 -0.82 -11.19
CA THR A 196 -25.83 -0.95 -10.48
C THR A 196 -25.21 0.42 -10.30
N ASN A 197 -24.75 0.68 -9.08
CA ASN A 197 -24.06 1.89 -8.72
C ASN A 197 -22.84 2.12 -9.65
N PRO A 198 -22.67 3.32 -10.26
CA PRO A 198 -21.60 3.59 -11.21
C PRO A 198 -20.18 3.34 -10.69
N GLU A 199 -19.91 3.58 -9.41
CA GLU A 199 -18.62 3.32 -8.78
C GLU A 199 -18.35 1.80 -8.63
N ILE A 200 -19.40 1.01 -8.41
CA ILE A 200 -19.32 -0.46 -8.45
C ILE A 200 -19.07 -0.95 -9.88
N VAL A 201 -19.75 -0.40 -10.89
CA VAL A 201 -19.47 -0.72 -12.31
C VAL A 201 -17.99 -0.46 -12.64
N GLN A 202 -17.46 0.69 -12.24
CA GLN A 202 -16.04 1.02 -12.42
C GLN A 202 -15.11 0.00 -11.75
N THR A 203 -15.48 -0.47 -10.55
CA THR A 203 -14.70 -1.49 -9.83
C THR A 203 -14.74 -2.85 -10.56
N ILE A 204 -15.89 -3.25 -11.10
CA ILE A 204 -16.05 -4.47 -11.91
C ILE A 204 -15.22 -4.38 -13.19
N VAL A 205 -15.28 -3.24 -13.89
CA VAL A 205 -14.52 -3.01 -15.13
C VAL A 205 -13.02 -3.16 -14.88
N LEU A 206 -12.50 -2.61 -13.77
CA LEU A 206 -11.09 -2.78 -13.39
C LEU A 206 -10.76 -4.22 -12.98
N TYR A 207 -11.69 -4.92 -12.33
CA TYR A 207 -11.54 -6.34 -12.00
C TYR A 207 -11.26 -7.18 -13.26
N PHE A 208 -11.98 -6.95 -14.36
CA PHE A 208 -11.79 -7.70 -15.59
C PHE A 208 -10.36 -7.62 -16.14
N GLY A 209 -9.79 -6.41 -16.19
CA GLY A 209 -8.41 -6.20 -16.62
C GLY A 209 -7.40 -6.83 -15.64
N ARG A 210 -7.59 -6.61 -14.33
CA ARG A 210 -6.64 -7.08 -13.30
C ARG A 210 -6.62 -8.61 -13.15
N ALA A 211 -7.80 -9.24 -13.24
CA ALA A 211 -7.93 -10.70 -13.18
C ALA A 211 -7.57 -11.39 -14.51
N GLY A 212 -7.47 -10.65 -15.63
CA GLY A 212 -7.18 -11.23 -16.94
C GLY A 212 -8.36 -11.97 -17.56
N VAL A 213 -9.58 -11.44 -17.39
CA VAL A 213 -10.82 -12.05 -17.90
C VAL A 213 -10.95 -11.77 -19.40
N ASN A 214 -10.32 -12.60 -20.24
CA ASN A 214 -10.36 -12.42 -21.70
C ASN A 214 -11.77 -12.45 -22.29
N ASP A 215 -12.69 -13.22 -21.69
CA ASP A 215 -14.08 -13.33 -22.16
C ASP A 215 -14.85 -11.99 -22.06
N SER A 216 -14.39 -11.06 -21.21
CA SER A 216 -14.98 -9.71 -21.07
C SER A 216 -14.54 -8.72 -22.16
N TYR A 217 -13.70 -9.16 -23.11
CA TYR A 217 -13.11 -8.30 -24.14
C TYR A 217 -14.18 -7.49 -24.91
N ASP A 218 -15.24 -8.15 -25.39
CA ASP A 218 -16.27 -7.49 -26.18
C ASP A 218 -17.03 -6.44 -25.37
N TYR A 219 -17.36 -6.75 -24.10
CA TYR A 219 -17.98 -5.80 -23.18
C TYR A 219 -17.09 -4.57 -22.93
N LEU A 220 -15.80 -4.79 -22.65
CA LEU A 220 -14.87 -3.69 -22.40
C LEU A 220 -14.68 -2.81 -23.64
N LEU A 221 -14.64 -3.41 -24.84
CA LEU A 221 -14.53 -2.66 -26.10
C LEU A 221 -15.80 -1.86 -26.40
N GLU A 222 -16.98 -2.44 -26.19
CA GLU A 222 -18.27 -1.75 -26.25
C GLU A 222 -18.28 -0.54 -25.31
N LEU A 223 -17.92 -0.74 -24.05
CA LEU A 223 -17.91 0.29 -23.02
C LEU A 223 -16.87 1.41 -23.28
N ALA A 224 -15.70 1.08 -23.84
CA ALA A 224 -14.70 2.08 -24.21
C ALA A 224 -15.23 3.06 -25.29
N LYS A 225 -16.09 2.56 -26.19
CA LYS A 225 -16.66 3.30 -27.34
C LYS A 225 -18.00 3.97 -27.02
N ASP A 226 -18.62 3.62 -25.91
CA ASP A 226 -19.91 4.18 -25.50
C ASP A 226 -19.77 5.66 -25.09
N SER A 227 -20.26 6.56 -25.92
CA SER A 227 -20.23 8.01 -25.67
C SER A 227 -21.22 8.46 -24.59
N SER A 228 -22.20 7.61 -24.21
CA SER A 228 -23.13 7.87 -23.12
C SER A 228 -22.56 7.50 -21.76
N ALA A 229 -21.60 6.57 -21.71
CA ALA A 229 -20.88 6.22 -20.50
C ALA A 229 -19.99 7.38 -20.01
N SER A 230 -19.79 7.46 -18.69
CA SER A 230 -18.93 8.47 -18.11
C SER A 230 -17.48 8.34 -18.63
N VAL A 231 -16.79 9.46 -18.82
CA VAL A 231 -15.38 9.48 -19.27
C VAL A 231 -14.49 8.59 -18.40
N THR A 232 -14.73 8.56 -17.08
CA THR A 232 -14.00 7.71 -16.13
C THR A 232 -14.25 6.23 -16.39
N THR A 233 -15.52 5.81 -16.54
CA THR A 233 -15.88 4.42 -16.83
C THR A 233 -15.24 3.94 -18.14
N ARG A 234 -15.30 4.78 -19.19
CA ARG A 234 -14.64 4.50 -20.47
C ARG A 234 -13.13 4.37 -20.31
N ALA A 235 -12.50 5.25 -19.54
CA ALA A 235 -11.06 5.22 -19.28
C ALA A 235 -10.63 3.93 -18.58
N TYR A 236 -11.42 3.45 -17.62
CA TYR A 236 -11.17 2.16 -16.97
C TYR A 236 -11.38 0.97 -17.90
N ALA A 237 -12.36 1.02 -18.81
CA ALA A 237 -12.53 -0.01 -19.82
C ALA A 237 -11.31 -0.09 -20.74
N VAL A 238 -10.81 1.05 -21.20
CA VAL A 238 -9.57 1.16 -21.98
C VAL A 238 -8.37 0.60 -21.21
N ASN A 239 -8.20 0.97 -19.93
CA ASN A 239 -7.12 0.42 -19.10
C ASN A 239 -7.18 -1.10 -19.02
N SER A 240 -8.38 -1.64 -18.79
CA SER A 240 -8.61 -3.08 -18.68
C SER A 240 -8.30 -3.79 -19.99
N LEU A 241 -8.71 -3.25 -21.15
CA LEU A 241 -8.31 -3.78 -22.46
C LEU A 241 -6.78 -3.83 -22.63
N GLY A 242 -6.08 -2.77 -22.22
CA GLY A 242 -4.62 -2.75 -22.21
C GLY A 242 -4.04 -3.88 -21.36
N HIS A 243 -4.60 -4.15 -20.18
CA HIS A 243 -4.17 -5.25 -19.30
C HIS A 243 -4.49 -6.65 -19.83
N LEU A 244 -5.60 -6.82 -20.57
CA LEU A 244 -5.91 -8.08 -21.25
C LEU A 244 -4.89 -8.40 -22.35
N GLY A 245 -4.25 -7.38 -22.94
CA GLY A 245 -3.20 -7.58 -23.94
C GLY A 245 -3.72 -7.98 -25.33
N ASN A 246 -5.03 -7.94 -25.55
CA ASN A 246 -5.62 -8.27 -26.86
C ASN A 246 -5.44 -7.11 -27.84
N ARG A 247 -4.52 -7.30 -28.79
CA ARG A 247 -4.14 -6.29 -29.80
C ARG A 247 -5.24 -5.96 -30.81
N ASN A 248 -6.33 -6.73 -30.87
CA ASN A 248 -7.41 -6.48 -31.82
C ASN A 248 -8.13 -5.13 -31.57
N CYS A 249 -8.03 -4.57 -30.36
CA CYS A 249 -8.65 -3.28 -30.03
C CYS A 249 -7.82 -2.06 -30.46
N ILE A 250 -6.58 -2.24 -30.95
CA ILE A 250 -5.67 -1.10 -31.27
C ILE A 250 -6.32 -0.10 -32.22
N ALA A 251 -6.95 -0.56 -33.31
CA ALA A 251 -7.57 0.33 -34.30
C ALA A 251 -8.76 1.11 -33.71
N ASP A 252 -9.58 0.48 -32.87
CA ASP A 252 -10.68 1.14 -32.17
C ASP A 252 -10.15 2.19 -31.17
N LEU A 253 -9.13 1.85 -30.37
CA LEU A 253 -8.53 2.78 -29.41
C LEU A 253 -7.84 3.96 -30.11
N GLN A 254 -7.18 3.73 -31.24
CA GLN A 254 -6.62 4.80 -32.08
C GLN A 254 -7.71 5.74 -32.60
N THR A 255 -8.86 5.18 -33.02
CA THR A 255 -10.01 5.96 -33.46
C THR A 255 -10.53 6.84 -32.33
N GLU A 256 -10.68 6.31 -31.11
CA GLU A 256 -11.10 7.10 -29.95
C GLU A 256 -10.08 8.18 -29.56
N LEU A 257 -8.78 7.89 -29.65
CA LEU A 257 -7.75 8.88 -29.41
C LEU A 257 -7.81 10.01 -30.46
N GLN A 258 -8.04 9.66 -31.73
CA GLN A 258 -8.16 10.63 -32.81
C GLN A 258 -9.43 11.49 -32.64
N ASN A 259 -10.57 10.88 -32.28
CA ASN A 259 -11.81 11.60 -31.97
C ASN A 259 -11.59 12.68 -30.90
N ILE A 260 -10.83 12.37 -29.84
CA ILE A 260 -10.48 13.36 -28.81
C ILE A 260 -9.59 14.46 -29.38
N LYS A 261 -8.59 14.13 -30.20
CA LYS A 261 -7.68 15.11 -30.82
C LYS A 261 -8.41 16.07 -31.76
N ASP A 262 -9.43 15.58 -32.45
CA ASP A 262 -10.20 16.34 -33.43
C ASP A 262 -11.20 17.32 -32.79
N ILE A 263 -11.49 17.21 -31.48
CA ILE A 263 -12.33 18.18 -30.75
C ILE A 263 -11.70 19.57 -30.87
N PRO A 264 -12.32 20.56 -31.55
CA PRO A 264 -11.68 21.86 -31.81
C PRO A 264 -11.54 22.70 -30.55
N ASP A 265 -12.54 22.66 -29.67
CA ASP A 265 -12.56 23.44 -28.44
C ASP A 265 -11.61 22.82 -27.39
N SER A 266 -10.64 23.61 -26.95
CA SER A 266 -9.61 23.13 -26.01
C SER A 266 -10.17 22.80 -24.62
N ARG A 267 -11.24 23.48 -24.19
CA ARG A 267 -11.87 23.24 -22.88
C ARG A 267 -12.68 21.96 -22.89
N GLU A 268 -13.40 21.70 -23.98
CA GLU A 268 -14.11 20.45 -24.21
C GLU A 268 -13.13 19.29 -24.31
N ARG A 269 -12.07 19.44 -25.12
CA ARG A 269 -11.01 18.43 -25.25
C ARG A 269 -10.40 18.07 -23.90
N ALA A 270 -10.16 19.06 -23.03
CA ALA A 270 -9.60 18.84 -21.70
C ALA A 270 -10.46 17.95 -20.79
N ARG A 271 -11.79 17.88 -21.01
CA ARG A 271 -12.69 16.98 -20.26
C ARG A 271 -12.40 15.51 -20.53
N PHE A 272 -11.76 15.20 -21.66
CA PHE A 272 -11.37 13.85 -22.05
C PHE A 272 -9.92 13.50 -21.68
N ASN A 273 -9.20 14.36 -20.95
CA ASN A 273 -7.81 14.12 -20.58
C ASN A 273 -7.61 12.78 -19.86
N THR A 274 -8.51 12.40 -18.95
CA THR A 274 -8.45 11.10 -18.26
C THR A 274 -8.53 9.93 -19.25
N LEU A 275 -9.47 9.96 -20.18
CA LEU A 275 -9.61 8.92 -21.21
C LEU A 275 -8.39 8.91 -22.16
N LYS A 276 -7.93 10.10 -22.58
CA LYS A 276 -6.74 10.26 -23.43
C LYS A 276 -5.50 9.62 -22.81
N VAL A 277 -5.24 9.86 -21.52
CA VAL A 277 -4.11 9.27 -20.79
C VAL A 277 -4.19 7.74 -20.78
N HIS A 278 -5.37 7.18 -20.55
CA HIS A 278 -5.55 5.71 -20.56
C HIS A 278 -5.44 5.12 -21.97
N LEU A 279 -5.90 5.83 -23.00
CA LEU A 279 -5.71 5.43 -24.40
C LEU A 279 -4.23 5.36 -24.76
N LEU A 280 -3.46 6.41 -24.45
CA LEU A 280 -2.00 6.43 -24.69
C LEU A 280 -1.30 5.27 -23.94
N ALA A 281 -1.59 5.11 -22.66
CA ALA A 281 -1.00 4.05 -21.85
C ALA A 281 -1.32 2.65 -22.39
N SER A 282 -2.59 2.41 -22.74
CA SER A 282 -3.05 1.10 -23.19
C SER A 282 -2.55 0.77 -24.59
N LEU A 283 -2.56 1.74 -25.51
CA LEU A 283 -1.98 1.58 -26.85
C LEU A 283 -0.48 1.25 -26.76
N ALA A 284 0.29 1.99 -25.96
CA ALA A 284 1.71 1.71 -25.76
C ALA A 284 1.94 0.31 -25.15
N ARG A 285 1.17 -0.06 -24.13
CA ARG A 285 1.21 -1.41 -23.52
C ARG A 285 0.89 -2.53 -24.53
N LEU A 286 -0.03 -2.26 -25.46
CA LEU A 286 -0.39 -3.16 -26.56
C LEU A 286 0.64 -3.15 -27.69
N GLY A 287 1.71 -2.35 -27.59
CA GLY A 287 2.80 -2.28 -28.55
C GLY A 287 2.48 -1.44 -29.78
N ASP A 288 1.66 -0.40 -29.64
CA ASP A 288 1.50 0.65 -30.64
C ASP A 288 2.56 1.75 -30.43
N GLU A 289 3.59 1.74 -31.27
CA GLU A 289 4.69 2.70 -31.17
C GLU A 289 4.30 4.12 -31.61
N SER A 290 3.16 4.29 -32.31
CA SER A 290 2.74 5.60 -32.84
C SER A 290 2.43 6.62 -31.74
N VAL A 291 2.10 6.15 -30.53
CA VAL A 291 1.82 7.00 -29.36
C VAL A 291 3.07 7.38 -28.57
N HIS A 292 4.23 6.75 -28.84
CA HIS A 292 5.45 6.98 -28.06
C HIS A 292 5.90 8.44 -28.08
N ALA A 293 5.84 9.11 -29.23
CA ALA A 293 6.25 10.51 -29.35
C ALA A 293 5.41 11.43 -28.44
N GLU A 294 4.12 11.14 -28.30
CA GLU A 294 3.21 11.90 -27.44
C GLU A 294 3.48 11.65 -25.95
N ILE A 295 3.77 10.40 -25.57
CA ILE A 295 4.17 10.04 -24.20
C ILE A 295 5.50 10.72 -23.83
N LEU A 296 6.50 10.70 -24.73
CA LEU A 296 7.79 11.37 -24.53
C LEU A 296 7.68 12.90 -24.50
N ALA A 297 6.65 13.48 -25.11
CA ALA A 297 6.35 14.90 -24.98
C ALA A 297 5.71 15.20 -23.61
N ALA A 298 4.80 14.36 -23.13
CA ALA A 298 4.16 14.51 -21.82
C ALA A 298 5.17 14.37 -20.65
N ALA A 299 6.23 13.58 -20.82
CA ALA A 299 7.34 13.51 -19.86
C ALA A 299 8.15 14.82 -19.73
N ARG A 300 7.90 15.81 -20.60
CA ARG A 300 8.50 17.16 -20.57
C ARG A 300 7.47 18.26 -20.26
N ASP A 301 6.28 17.90 -19.79
CA ASP A 301 5.22 18.84 -19.43
C ASP A 301 5.59 19.70 -18.21
N ASP A 302 5.10 20.94 -18.16
CA ASP A 302 5.35 21.84 -17.02
C ASP A 302 4.75 21.29 -15.72
N ASN A 303 3.66 20.53 -15.80
CA ASN A 303 3.00 19.91 -14.65
C ASN A 303 3.71 18.60 -14.24
N ALA A 304 4.22 18.56 -13.01
CA ALA A 304 4.91 17.39 -12.46
C ALA A 304 4.05 16.11 -12.46
N GLY A 305 2.74 16.23 -12.19
CA GLY A 305 1.83 15.07 -12.20
C GLY A 305 1.59 14.51 -13.62
N VAL A 306 1.75 15.31 -14.67
CA VAL A 306 1.73 14.82 -16.05
C VAL A 306 3.05 14.09 -16.36
N ARG A 307 4.18 14.65 -15.93
CA ARG A 307 5.49 14.01 -16.08
C ARG A 307 5.56 12.66 -15.37
N THR A 308 5.11 12.56 -14.11
CA THR A 308 5.07 11.28 -13.36
C THR A 308 4.31 10.20 -14.12
N ARG A 309 3.11 10.52 -14.61
CA ARG A 309 2.29 9.56 -15.38
C ARG A 309 2.97 9.14 -16.68
N ALA A 310 3.62 10.07 -17.38
CA ALA A 310 4.34 9.75 -18.60
C ALA A 310 5.54 8.82 -18.33
N VAL A 311 6.27 9.05 -17.23
CA VAL A 311 7.35 8.16 -16.76
C VAL A 311 6.85 6.74 -16.48
N GLU A 312 5.73 6.61 -15.77
CA GLU A 312 5.09 5.32 -15.52
C GLU A 312 4.67 4.61 -16.82
N GLN A 313 4.15 5.35 -17.80
CA GLN A 313 3.79 4.81 -19.11
C GLN A 313 5.01 4.34 -19.91
N ILE A 314 6.11 5.10 -19.86
CA ILE A 314 7.39 4.71 -20.48
C ILE A 314 7.88 3.38 -19.91
N ALA A 315 7.82 3.22 -18.59
CA ALA A 315 8.23 1.98 -17.92
C ALA A 315 7.31 0.81 -18.27
N ALA A 316 5.99 0.99 -18.09
CA ALA A 316 5.00 -0.05 -18.28
C ALA A 316 4.94 -0.58 -19.73
N ALA A 317 5.14 0.29 -20.73
CA ALA A 317 5.20 -0.09 -22.14
C ALA A 317 6.63 -0.41 -22.63
N ARG A 318 7.64 -0.36 -21.75
CA ARG A 318 9.05 -0.59 -22.06
C ARG A 318 9.58 0.26 -23.22
N ILE A 319 9.25 1.55 -23.23
CA ILE A 319 9.64 2.49 -24.28
C ILE A 319 11.13 2.84 -24.14
N THR A 320 12.00 2.05 -24.76
CA THR A 320 13.47 2.20 -24.68
C THR A 320 13.97 3.54 -25.21
N ALA A 321 13.26 4.15 -26.16
CA ALA A 321 13.55 5.50 -26.66
C ALA A 321 13.47 6.60 -25.58
N GLY A 322 12.80 6.33 -24.45
CA GLY A 322 12.71 7.25 -23.32
C GLY A 322 13.86 7.17 -22.32
N ARG A 323 14.82 6.23 -22.48
CA ARG A 323 15.87 5.99 -21.49
C ARG A 323 16.68 7.24 -21.12
N GLU A 324 17.21 7.96 -22.11
CA GLU A 324 18.02 9.16 -21.86
C GLU A 324 17.22 10.25 -21.13
N LEU A 325 15.94 10.39 -21.48
CA LEU A 325 15.02 11.30 -20.81
C LEU A 325 14.82 10.89 -19.35
N LEU A 326 14.62 9.60 -19.07
CA LEU A 326 14.48 9.10 -17.70
C LEU A 326 15.77 9.29 -16.88
N GLU A 327 16.95 9.06 -17.46
CA GLU A 327 18.24 9.29 -16.80
C GLU A 327 18.40 10.76 -16.39
N TYR A 328 18.03 11.70 -17.29
CA TYR A 328 18.00 13.12 -16.95
C TYR A 328 17.00 13.42 -15.83
N MET A 329 15.77 12.92 -15.94
CA MET A 329 14.71 13.18 -14.95
C MET A 329 15.03 12.63 -13.57
N SER A 330 15.67 11.46 -13.47
CA SER A 330 16.05 10.86 -12.18
C SER A 330 17.00 11.71 -11.35
N GLU A 331 17.84 12.50 -12.00
CA GLU A 331 18.88 13.31 -11.35
C GLU A 331 18.54 14.80 -11.31
N HIS A 332 17.72 15.29 -12.25
CA HIS A 332 17.58 16.72 -12.50
C HIS A 332 16.13 17.23 -12.57
N ASP A 333 15.10 16.36 -12.50
CA ASP A 333 13.73 16.86 -12.47
C ASP A 333 13.51 17.73 -11.21
N PRO A 334 12.84 18.89 -11.31
CA PRO A 334 12.59 19.75 -10.15
C PRO A 334 11.70 19.10 -9.09
N ASP A 335 10.90 18.08 -9.44
CA ASP A 335 10.00 17.39 -8.53
C ASP A 335 10.58 16.04 -8.06
N ARG A 336 10.63 15.83 -6.74
CA ARG A 336 11.19 14.61 -6.14
C ARG A 336 10.40 13.35 -6.47
N ARG A 337 9.08 13.44 -6.64
CA ARG A 337 8.24 12.28 -7.00
C ARG A 337 8.58 11.84 -8.42
N VAL A 338 8.79 12.80 -9.32
CA VAL A 338 9.20 12.51 -10.70
C VAL A 338 10.60 11.87 -10.72
N GLN A 339 11.55 12.37 -9.92
CA GLN A 339 12.87 11.75 -9.78
C GLN A 339 12.77 10.28 -9.34
N GLN A 340 11.98 10.00 -8.29
CA GLN A 340 11.77 8.64 -7.78
C GLN A 340 11.10 7.73 -8.82
N ALA A 341 10.06 8.22 -9.49
CA ALA A 341 9.39 7.50 -10.56
C ALA A 341 10.35 7.18 -11.71
N ALA A 342 11.22 8.13 -12.09
CA ALA A 342 12.20 7.91 -13.16
C ALA A 342 13.27 6.89 -12.77
N LYS A 343 13.74 6.89 -11.52
CA LYS A 343 14.65 5.86 -10.99
C LYS A 343 14.03 4.48 -11.03
N LYS A 344 12.77 4.36 -10.58
CA LYS A 344 12.02 3.11 -10.64
C LYS A 344 11.83 2.64 -12.09
N ALA A 345 11.43 3.54 -12.99
CA ALA A 345 11.26 3.26 -14.40
C ALA A 345 12.55 2.74 -15.07
N LEU A 346 13.71 3.33 -14.75
CA LEU A 346 15.00 2.85 -15.24
C LEU A 346 15.34 1.44 -14.75
N SER A 347 15.08 1.16 -13.46
CA SER A 347 15.26 -0.18 -12.89
C SER A 347 14.38 -1.21 -13.60
N GLU A 348 13.09 -0.89 -13.83
CA GLU A 348 12.16 -1.73 -14.57
C GLU A 348 12.60 -1.99 -16.02
N LEU A 349 13.12 -0.96 -16.72
CA LEU A 349 13.67 -1.09 -18.07
C LEU A 349 14.95 -1.94 -18.13
N ASN A 350 15.74 -1.95 -17.04
CA ASN A 350 16.94 -2.79 -16.90
C ASN A 350 16.61 -4.25 -16.58
N GLY A 351 15.34 -4.57 -16.29
CA GLY A 351 14.96 -5.89 -15.81
C GLY A 351 15.34 -6.14 -14.35
N GLU A 352 15.72 -5.09 -13.63
CA GLU A 352 15.87 -5.11 -12.18
C GLU A 352 14.47 -4.98 -11.61
N THR A 353 13.88 -6.08 -11.12
CA THR A 353 12.63 -5.98 -10.36
C THR A 353 12.91 -5.19 -9.10
N ALA A 354 12.38 -3.96 -9.03
CA ALA A 354 12.31 -3.21 -7.80
C ALA A 354 11.68 -4.12 -6.73
N GLU A 355 12.44 -4.42 -5.67
CA GLU A 355 11.83 -4.82 -4.40
C GLU A 355 10.71 -3.83 -4.13
N GLN A 356 9.51 -4.37 -3.89
CA GLN A 356 8.27 -3.60 -3.77
C GLN A 356 8.41 -2.60 -2.61
N GLY A 357 8.85 -1.39 -2.94
CA GLY A 357 8.80 -0.25 -2.05
C GLY A 357 7.34 0.03 -1.74
N ASN A 358 6.99 -0.11 -0.46
CA ASN A 358 5.70 0.23 0.12
C ASN A 358 5.13 1.51 -0.52
N ASP A 359 3.97 1.37 -1.14
CA ASP A 359 3.11 2.51 -1.48
C ASP A 359 2.69 3.15 -0.15
N GLU A 360 3.38 4.22 0.24
CA GLU A 360 2.93 5.12 1.30
C GLU A 360 1.69 5.87 0.79
N ASP A 361 0.63 5.76 1.59
CA ASP A 361 -0.66 6.46 1.52
C ASP A 361 -0.62 7.85 0.85
N GLU A 362 -1.21 7.96 -0.35
CA GLU A 362 -1.88 9.19 -0.77
C GLU A 362 -3.31 9.21 -0.21
N SER A 363 -3.42 9.58 1.08
CA SER A 363 -4.66 10.05 1.67
C SER A 363 -4.46 11.44 2.26
N GLN A 364 -4.41 12.48 1.41
CA GLN A 364 -4.89 13.86 1.70
C GLN A 364 -5.25 14.59 0.40
#